data_AF-A0A0R3QFF3-F1
#
_entry.id   AF-A0A0R3QFF3-F1
#
_cell.length_a   1.000
_cell.length_b   1.000
_cell.length_c   1.000
_cell.angle_alpha   90.00
_cell.angle_beta   90.00
_cell.angle_gamma   90.00
#
_symmetry.space_group_name_H-M   'P 1'
#
loop_
_entity.id
_entity.type
_entity.pdbx_description
1 polymer ?
#
loop_
_entity_poly.entity_id
_entity_poly.type
_entity_poly.pdbx_seq_one_letter_code
_entity_poly.pdbx_strand_id
1 'polypeptide(L)'
;MEGIEGGPLVAARSANALCFFDWETGSLIRRIEISAKHVYWSDNAEMVAIASEDAFYILKYNKEAVENVTAADIDGIEDAFDVVGEVQESIKTAIWIGDCFIFTTDLNRLNYYVGGEIVTIAHMDRPLYLLGYTPKESRLYLCDKDHNFVSYRLLLSVLEYQTAVMRRDFDTANTMLPVIPRDHRTRVAHFLEKQGFRKQALVVSQDPDHRF
;
A
#
# COMPACT_ATOMS: atom_id res chain seq x y z
N MET A 1 19.65 -13.08 12.19
CA MET A 1 19.23 -11.86 11.47
C MET A 1 19.13 -12.22 10.01
N GLU A 2 17.95 -12.08 9.42
CA GLU A 2 17.63 -12.53 8.05
C GLU A 2 17.71 -11.41 7.01
N GLY A 3 17.58 -10.15 7.46
CA GLY A 3 17.71 -8.98 6.61
C GLY A 3 17.47 -7.69 7.39
N ILE A 4 17.73 -6.57 6.70
CA ILE A 4 17.46 -5.22 7.17
C ILE A 4 16.79 -4.46 6.04
N GLU A 5 15.73 -3.72 6.35
CA GLU A 5 15.06 -2.81 5.45
C GLU A 5 15.04 -1.40 6.05
N GLY A 6 15.26 -0.41 5.18
CA GLY A 6 15.22 1.00 5.57
C GLY A 6 13.83 1.61 5.42
N GLY A 7 13.73 2.88 5.79
CA GLY A 7 12.50 3.66 5.82
C GLY A 7 12.62 4.74 6.90
N PRO A 8 11.50 5.21 7.45
CA PRO A 8 11.48 6.10 8.62
C PRO A 8 12.16 5.49 9.84
N LEU A 9 12.13 4.16 9.94
CA LEU A 9 12.81 3.36 10.97
C LEU A 9 13.64 2.26 10.31
N VAL A 10 14.60 1.71 11.04
CA VAL A 10 15.34 0.52 10.64
C VAL A 10 14.51 -0.72 10.99
N ALA A 11 14.07 -1.48 9.99
CA ALA A 11 13.45 -2.78 10.19
C ALA A 11 14.53 -3.87 10.20
N ALA A 12 14.72 -4.56 11.31
CA ALA A 12 15.60 -5.71 11.44
C ALA A 12 14.78 -7.00 11.54
N ARG A 13 14.98 -7.92 10.59
CA ARG A 13 14.23 -9.18 10.49
C ARG A 13 14.98 -10.36 11.09
N SER A 14 14.22 -11.26 11.70
CA SER A 14 14.66 -12.55 12.21
C SER A 14 13.57 -13.59 11.98
N ALA A 15 13.89 -14.87 12.20
CA ALA A 15 13.02 -15.99 11.87
C ALA A 15 11.61 -15.90 12.49
N ASN A 16 11.44 -15.23 13.63
CA ASN A 16 10.17 -15.12 14.35
C ASN A 16 9.88 -13.72 14.90
N ALA A 17 10.67 -12.71 14.52
CA ALA A 17 10.46 -11.35 14.99
C ALA A 17 10.96 -10.32 13.97
N LEU A 18 10.21 -9.22 13.89
CA LEU A 18 10.58 -7.99 13.20
C LEU A 18 10.72 -6.89 14.25
N CYS A 19 11.90 -6.29 14.34
CA CYS A 19 12.16 -5.18 15.26
C CYS A 19 12.38 -3.90 14.47
N PHE A 20 11.66 -2.84 14.82
CA PHE A 20 11.86 -1.49 14.32
C PHE A 20 12.72 -0.69 15.29
N PHE A 21 13.76 -0.04 14.79
CA PHE A 21 14.66 0.80 15.56
C PHE A 21 14.70 2.22 15.02
N ASP A 22 14.91 3.18 15.93
CA ASP A 22 15.19 4.56 15.56
C ASP A 22 16.60 4.69 14.97
N TRP A 23 16.73 5.48 13.90
CA TRP A 23 17.99 5.64 13.18
C TRP A 23 19.05 6.41 13.97
N GLU A 24 18.64 7.39 14.77
CA GLU A 24 19.57 8.30 15.45
C GLU A 24 20.07 7.71 16.75
N THR A 25 19.17 7.15 17.55
CA THR A 25 19.45 6.62 18.89
C THR A 25 19.78 5.13 18.89
N GLY A 26 19.37 4.40 17.85
CA GLY A 26 19.43 2.93 17.84
C GLY A 26 18.48 2.26 18.82
N SER A 27 17.54 3.01 19.42
CA SER A 27 16.59 2.49 20.39
C SER A 27 15.52 1.64 19.71
N LEU A 28 15.02 0.62 20.42
CA LEU A 28 13.92 -0.22 19.95
C LEU A 28 12.62 0.60 20.00
N ILE A 29 11.98 0.80 18.84
CA ILE A 29 10.67 1.43 18.73
C ILE A 29 9.56 0.41 18.94
N ARG A 30 9.61 -0.72 18.22
CA ARG A 30 8.60 -1.79 18.37
C ARG A 30 9.15 -3.12 17.91
N ARG A 31 8.88 -4.17 18.68
CA ARG A 31 9.06 -5.56 18.29
C ARG A 31 7.70 -6.17 17.93
N ILE A 32 7.63 -6.84 16.79
CA ILE A 32 6.45 -7.54 16.29
C ILE A 32 6.83 -9.02 16.09
N GLU A 33 6.05 -9.93 16.66
CA GLU A 33 6.25 -11.38 16.54
C GLU A 33 5.74 -11.89 15.19
N ILE A 34 6.52 -11.64 14.14
CA ILE A 34 6.20 -12.05 12.77
C ILE A 34 7.46 -12.49 12.02
N SER A 35 7.32 -13.54 11.21
CA SER A 35 8.33 -14.00 10.25
C SER A 35 8.24 -13.17 8.97
N ALA A 36 8.78 -11.96 8.99
CA ALA A 36 8.75 -11.06 7.84
C ALA A 36 9.81 -11.44 6.79
N LYS A 37 9.41 -11.44 5.52
CA LYS A 37 10.31 -11.54 4.35
C LYS A 37 10.78 -10.18 3.85
N HIS A 38 9.89 -9.19 3.86
CA HIS A 38 10.16 -7.84 3.38
C HIS A 38 9.33 -6.81 4.15
N VAL A 39 9.84 -5.59 4.22
CA VAL A 39 9.15 -4.43 4.78
C VAL A 39 9.19 -3.31 3.74
N TYR A 40 8.02 -2.72 3.45
CA TYR A 40 7.88 -1.64 2.47
C TYR A 40 7.21 -0.44 3.12
N TRP A 41 7.91 0.68 3.19
CA TRP A 41 7.36 1.92 3.71
C TRP A 41 6.75 2.78 2.61
N SER A 42 5.65 3.46 2.93
CA SER A 42 5.11 4.50 2.05
C SER A 42 6.03 5.72 2.02
N ASP A 43 6.02 6.46 0.91
CA ASP A 43 6.90 7.61 0.71
C ASP A 43 6.67 8.73 1.74
N ASN A 44 5.45 8.85 2.26
CA ASN A 44 5.09 9.81 3.29
C ASN A 44 5.36 9.33 4.73
N ALA A 45 5.97 8.16 4.91
CA ALA A 45 6.32 7.60 6.22
C ALA A 45 5.14 7.25 7.15
N GLU A 46 3.91 7.29 6.66
CA GLU A 46 2.71 7.04 7.50
C GLU A 46 2.26 5.57 7.48
N MET A 47 2.61 4.80 6.46
CA MET A 47 2.17 3.42 6.29
C MET A 47 3.35 2.49 6.07
N VAL A 48 3.23 1.26 6.55
CA VAL A 48 4.19 0.20 6.30
C VAL A 48 3.46 -1.09 5.94
N ALA A 49 3.97 -1.78 4.91
CA ALA A 49 3.55 -3.13 4.58
C ALA A 49 4.61 -4.12 5.08
N ILE A 50 4.18 -5.11 5.84
CA ILE A 50 5.02 -6.23 6.29
C ILE A 50 4.58 -7.47 5.51
N ALA A 51 5.44 -7.98 4.64
CA ALA A 51 5.18 -9.18 3.85
C ALA A 51 5.77 -10.42 4.54
N SER A 52 4.96 -11.48 4.70
CA SER A 52 5.37 -12.80 5.19
C SER A 52 5.45 -13.80 4.01
N GLU A 53 5.45 -15.11 4.31
CA GLU A 53 5.44 -16.18 3.30
C GLU A 53 4.19 -16.15 2.43
N ASP A 54 3.02 -16.01 3.06
CA ASP A 54 1.70 -16.24 2.49
C ASP A 54 0.70 -15.11 2.75
N ALA A 55 1.11 -14.07 3.48
CA ALA A 55 0.29 -12.92 3.79
C ALA A 55 1.08 -11.61 3.76
N PHE A 56 0.37 -10.50 3.79
CA PHE A 56 0.94 -9.21 4.14
C PHE A 56 0.00 -8.41 5.03
N TYR A 57 0.61 -7.56 5.85
CA TYR A 57 -0.06 -6.71 6.82
C TYR A 57 0.22 -5.26 6.47
N ILE A 58 -0.82 -4.43 6.50
CA ILE A 58 -0.72 -2.99 6.32
C ILE A 58 -0.92 -2.34 7.68
N LEU A 59 0.10 -1.60 8.14
CA LEU A 59 0.08 -0.90 9.42
C LEU A 59 0.25 0.59 9.19
N LYS A 60 -0.37 1.39 10.04
CA LYS A 60 -0.14 2.83 10.14
C LYS A 60 0.91 3.09 11.21
N TYR A 61 1.90 3.92 10.90
CA TYR A 61 2.92 4.35 11.85
C TYR A 61 2.50 5.65 12.53
N ASN A 62 2.52 5.65 13.86
CA ASN A 62 2.18 6.81 14.68
C ASN A 62 3.45 7.47 15.21
N LYS A 63 4.02 8.38 14.41
CA LYS A 63 5.22 9.11 14.77
C LYS A 63 5.03 9.95 16.05
N GLU A 64 3.85 10.53 16.25
CA GLU A 64 3.57 11.34 17.45
C GLU A 64 3.55 10.48 18.72
N ALA A 65 3.04 9.25 18.66
CA ALA A 65 3.09 8.33 19.80
C ALA A 65 4.53 7.96 20.17
N VAL A 66 5.39 7.78 19.16
CA VAL A 66 6.82 7.51 19.37
C VAL A 66 7.54 8.71 20.00
N GLU A 67 7.28 9.92 19.52
CA GLU A 67 7.93 11.14 20.02
C GLU A 67 7.48 11.53 21.43
N ASN A 68 6.21 11.25 21.78
CA ASN A 68 5.63 11.60 23.08
C ASN A 68 5.75 10.49 24.12
N VAL A 69 6.44 9.39 23.81
CA VAL A 69 6.58 8.27 24.74
C VAL A 69 7.35 8.68 25.98
N THR A 70 6.86 8.29 27.15
CA THR A 70 7.54 8.53 28.43
C THR A 70 8.24 7.29 28.96
N ALA A 71 7.74 6.11 28.63
CA ALA A 71 8.34 4.82 28.90
C ALA A 71 7.93 3.82 27.81
N ALA A 72 8.86 2.99 27.38
CA ALA A 72 8.63 1.87 26.48
C ALA A 72 8.79 0.56 27.24
N ASP A 73 7.98 -0.44 26.89
CA ASP A 73 8.07 -1.77 27.47
C ASP A 73 9.20 -2.58 26.82
N ILE A 74 9.34 -3.84 27.23
CA ILE A 74 10.35 -4.77 26.68
C ILE A 74 10.24 -4.97 25.16
N ASP A 75 9.02 -4.85 24.61
CA ASP A 75 8.74 -4.96 23.18
C ASP A 75 8.62 -3.58 22.50
N GLY A 76 8.98 -2.49 23.19
CA GLY A 76 8.90 -1.12 22.69
C GLY A 76 7.56 -0.44 22.98
N ILE A 77 7.17 0.46 22.07
CA ILE A 77 6.02 1.36 22.19
C ILE A 77 4.83 0.74 21.47
N GLU A 78 3.82 0.28 22.23
CA GLU A 78 2.65 -0.41 21.67
C GLU A 78 1.91 0.44 20.63
N ASP A 79 1.69 1.71 20.95
CA ASP A 79 0.97 2.66 20.10
C ASP A 79 1.78 3.19 18.90
N ALA A 80 3.00 2.69 18.68
CA ALA A 80 3.79 3.09 17.52
C ALA A 80 3.18 2.64 16.18
N PHE A 81 2.39 1.55 16.20
CA PHE A 81 1.79 1.01 14.99
C PHE A 81 0.35 0.53 15.21
N ASP A 82 -0.55 0.92 14.30
CA ASP A 82 -1.92 0.41 14.23
C ASP A 82 -2.07 -0.55 13.04
N VAL A 83 -2.64 -1.73 13.24
CA VAL A 83 -2.95 -2.65 12.14
C VAL A 83 -4.17 -2.14 11.37
N VAL A 84 -4.00 -1.86 10.09
CA VAL A 84 -5.05 -1.35 9.19
C VAL A 84 -5.71 -2.49 8.40
N GLY A 85 -4.94 -3.48 7.99
CA GLY A 85 -5.47 -4.61 7.23
C GLY A 85 -4.51 -5.77 7.10
N GLU A 86 -5.07 -6.93 6.79
CA GLU A 86 -4.36 -8.17 6.54
C GLU A 86 -4.90 -8.79 5.25
N VAL A 87 -3.99 -9.31 4.43
CA VAL A 87 -4.32 -9.97 3.18
C VAL A 87 -3.55 -11.28 3.08
N GLN A 88 -4.27 -12.36 2.80
CA GLN A 88 -3.76 -13.72 2.59
C GLN A 88 -3.28 -13.90 1.14
N GLU A 89 -2.26 -13.13 0.75
CA GLU A 89 -1.57 -13.23 -0.54
C GLU A 89 -0.05 -13.07 -0.33
N SER A 90 0.74 -13.83 -1.09
CA SER A 90 2.19 -13.69 -1.07
C SER A 90 2.67 -12.52 -1.93
N ILE A 91 3.74 -11.87 -1.49
CA ILE A 91 4.35 -10.74 -2.20
C ILE A 91 5.73 -11.14 -2.74
N LYS A 92 5.90 -10.99 -4.06
CA LYS A 92 7.21 -11.08 -4.72
C LYS A 92 7.96 -9.76 -4.69
N THR A 93 7.31 -8.69 -5.14
CA THR A 93 7.84 -7.32 -5.11
C THR A 93 6.71 -6.35 -4.87
N ALA A 94 6.99 -5.23 -4.23
CA ALA A 94 6.01 -4.19 -4.00
C ALA A 94 6.63 -2.78 -4.02
N ILE A 95 5.79 -1.79 -4.29
CA ILE A 95 6.09 -0.36 -4.14
C ILE A 95 4.84 0.38 -3.64
N TRP A 96 5.02 1.49 -2.94
CA TRP A 96 3.94 2.41 -2.61
C TRP A 96 3.81 3.50 -3.66
N ILE A 97 2.58 3.95 -3.91
CA ILE A 97 2.27 5.16 -4.68
C ILE A 97 1.15 5.88 -3.93
N GLY A 98 1.51 6.92 -3.16
CA GLY A 98 0.59 7.48 -2.16
C GLY A 98 0.18 6.41 -1.15
N ASP A 99 -1.12 6.25 -0.91
CA ASP A 99 -1.65 5.22 0.01
C ASP A 99 -2.03 3.91 -0.73
N CYS A 100 -1.69 3.80 -2.01
CA CYS A 100 -1.88 2.58 -2.79
C CYS A 100 -0.62 1.73 -2.72
N PHE A 101 -0.75 0.48 -2.24
CA PHE A 101 0.35 -0.46 -2.18
C PHE A 101 0.29 -1.41 -3.38
N ILE A 102 1.19 -1.22 -4.35
CA ILE A 102 1.23 -1.97 -5.61
C ILE A 102 2.16 -3.17 -5.40
N PHE A 103 1.71 -4.37 -5.77
CA PHE A 103 2.49 -5.58 -5.55
C PHE A 103 2.28 -6.64 -6.64
N THR A 104 3.27 -7.52 -6.77
CA THR A 104 3.18 -8.75 -7.57
C THR A 104 3.12 -9.97 -6.66
N THR A 105 2.38 -11.00 -7.10
CA THR A 105 2.19 -12.25 -6.33
C THR A 105 2.92 -13.45 -6.95
N ASP A 106 3.00 -14.56 -6.20
CA ASP A 106 3.54 -15.82 -6.73
C ASP A 106 2.76 -16.37 -7.92
N LEU A 107 1.46 -16.08 -7.98
CA LEU A 107 0.55 -16.45 -9.06
C LEU A 107 0.62 -15.50 -10.27
N ASN A 108 1.70 -14.72 -10.38
CA ASN A 108 1.95 -13.77 -11.46
C ASN A 108 0.81 -12.77 -11.66
N ARG A 109 0.20 -12.31 -10.56
CA ARG A 109 -0.79 -11.22 -10.60
C ARG A 109 -0.10 -9.91 -10.27
N LEU A 110 -0.45 -8.85 -10.99
CA LEU A 110 -0.13 -7.48 -10.65
C LEU A 110 -1.37 -6.83 -10.05
N ASN A 111 -1.28 -6.46 -8.78
CA ASN A 111 -2.39 -5.92 -8.00
C ASN A 111 -1.98 -4.61 -7.32
N TYR A 112 -2.96 -3.87 -6.81
CA TYR A 112 -2.70 -2.92 -5.74
C TYR A 112 -3.75 -3.04 -4.64
N TYR A 113 -3.34 -2.73 -3.42
CA TYR A 113 -4.18 -2.63 -2.24
C TYR A 113 -4.42 -1.15 -1.92
N VAL A 114 -5.67 -0.79 -1.60
CA VAL A 114 -6.04 0.53 -1.07
C VAL A 114 -7.28 0.41 -0.20
N GLY A 115 -7.21 0.84 1.05
CA GLY A 115 -8.38 0.89 1.95
C GLY A 115 -9.10 -0.44 2.16
N GLY A 116 -8.36 -1.54 2.30
CA GLY A 116 -8.94 -2.88 2.45
C GLY A 116 -9.26 -3.59 1.13
N GLU A 117 -9.19 -2.88 -0.01
CA GLU A 117 -9.55 -3.42 -1.31
C GLU A 117 -8.33 -3.81 -2.13
N ILE A 118 -8.35 -5.02 -2.68
CA ILE A 118 -7.39 -5.47 -3.67
C ILE A 118 -7.99 -5.27 -5.05
N VAL A 119 -7.21 -4.66 -5.93
CA VAL A 119 -7.62 -4.49 -7.31
C VAL A 119 -6.56 -4.98 -8.28
N THR A 120 -6.95 -5.91 -9.14
CA THR A 120 -6.07 -6.48 -10.15
C THR A 120 -5.88 -5.48 -11.30
N ILE A 121 -4.62 -5.26 -11.66
CA ILE A 121 -4.19 -4.48 -12.82
C ILE A 121 -4.04 -5.42 -14.00
N ALA A 122 -3.35 -6.56 -13.81
CA ALA A 122 -3.10 -7.53 -14.85
C ALA A 122 -2.81 -8.93 -14.32
N HIS A 123 -3.11 -9.93 -15.14
CA HIS A 123 -2.57 -11.28 -15.03
C HIS A 123 -1.36 -11.38 -15.97
N MET A 124 -0.21 -11.74 -15.42
CA MET A 124 1.06 -11.81 -16.14
C MET A 124 1.31 -13.27 -16.56
N ASP A 125 1.84 -13.47 -17.75
CA ASP A 125 2.17 -14.78 -18.30
C ASP A 125 3.45 -15.38 -17.69
N ARG A 126 4.26 -14.54 -17.05
CA ARG A 126 5.52 -14.91 -16.42
C ARG A 126 5.78 -14.06 -15.16
N PRO A 127 6.74 -14.47 -14.30
CA PRO A 127 7.15 -13.65 -13.17
C PRO A 127 7.77 -12.33 -13.63
N LEU A 128 7.22 -11.22 -13.14
CA LEU A 128 7.73 -9.87 -13.34
C LEU A 128 7.93 -9.21 -11.97
N TYR A 129 8.96 -8.37 -11.89
CA TYR A 129 9.43 -7.69 -10.69
C TYR A 129 9.26 -6.18 -10.87
N LEU A 130 8.67 -5.49 -9.89
CA LEU A 130 8.44 -4.05 -9.95
C LEU A 130 9.76 -3.28 -9.93
N LEU A 131 9.88 -2.31 -10.85
CA LEU A 131 11.03 -1.41 -10.92
C LEU A 131 10.68 0.00 -10.45
N GLY A 132 9.45 0.45 -10.71
CA GLY A 132 9.01 1.78 -10.32
C GLY A 132 7.84 2.28 -11.15
N TYR A 133 7.40 3.49 -10.83
CA TYR A 133 6.26 4.16 -11.44
C TYR A 133 6.66 5.54 -11.96
N THR A 134 6.16 5.91 -13.15
CA THR A 134 6.35 7.24 -13.73
C THR A 134 5.01 7.99 -13.75
N PRO A 135 4.79 8.94 -12.82
CA PRO A 135 3.52 9.68 -12.71
C PRO A 135 3.13 10.42 -13.99
N LYS A 136 4.11 11.08 -14.64
CA LYS A 136 3.91 11.84 -15.88
C LYS A 136 3.29 11.02 -17.00
N GLU A 137 3.61 9.72 -17.06
CA GLU A 137 3.12 8.80 -18.09
C GLU A 137 2.01 7.87 -17.59
N SER A 138 1.69 7.92 -16.29
CA SER A 138 0.77 6.98 -15.63
C SER A 138 1.12 5.52 -15.94
N ARG A 139 2.42 5.17 -15.78
CA ARG A 139 2.97 3.88 -16.18
C ARG A 139 3.81 3.25 -15.08
N LEU A 140 3.52 1.98 -14.83
CA LEU A 140 4.27 1.09 -13.97
C LEU A 140 5.23 0.25 -14.81
N TYR A 141 6.48 0.16 -14.40
CA TYR A 141 7.52 -0.59 -15.11
C TYR A 141 7.94 -1.80 -14.29
N LEU A 142 8.07 -2.93 -14.99
CA LEU A 142 8.51 -4.19 -14.44
C LEU A 142 9.55 -4.82 -15.37
N CYS A 143 10.37 -5.71 -14.81
CA CYS A 143 11.24 -6.58 -15.60
C CYS A 143 11.11 -8.04 -15.20
N ASP A 144 11.45 -8.95 -16.11
CA ASP A 144 11.75 -10.34 -15.74
C ASP A 144 13.26 -10.52 -15.45
N LYS A 145 13.63 -11.73 -15.05
CA LYS A 145 15.02 -12.14 -14.77
C LYS A 145 15.96 -12.03 -15.98
N ASP A 146 15.40 -11.99 -17.19
CA ASP A 146 16.14 -11.91 -18.45
C ASP A 146 16.26 -10.44 -18.92
N HIS A 147 15.91 -9.48 -18.05
CA HIS A 147 15.94 -8.04 -18.28
C HIS A 147 15.00 -7.56 -19.40
N ASN A 148 13.93 -8.30 -19.70
CA ASN A 148 12.89 -7.79 -20.58
C ASN A 148 11.98 -6.85 -19.81
N PHE A 149 11.81 -5.63 -20.31
CA PHE A 149 10.97 -4.61 -19.69
C PHE A 149 9.53 -4.70 -20.19
N VAL A 150 8.58 -4.61 -19.26
CA VAL A 150 7.15 -4.53 -19.53
C VAL A 150 6.58 -3.33 -18.78
N SER A 151 5.61 -2.66 -19.41
CA SER A 151 4.92 -1.53 -18.80
C SER A 151 3.43 -1.76 -18.73
N TYR A 152 2.80 -1.46 -17.60
CA TYR A 152 1.35 -1.42 -17.46
C TYR A 152 0.86 0.01 -17.24
N ARG A 153 -0.28 0.35 -17.84
CA ARG A 153 -0.94 1.64 -17.59
C ARG A 153 -1.64 1.59 -16.24
N LEU A 154 -1.31 2.53 -15.36
CA LEU A 154 -1.95 2.72 -14.06
C LEU A 154 -2.13 4.23 -13.84
N LEU A 155 -3.37 4.69 -13.92
CA LEU A 155 -3.69 6.12 -13.91
C LEU A 155 -3.40 6.75 -12.55
N LEU A 156 -2.50 7.74 -12.55
CA LEU A 156 -2.16 8.49 -11.33
C LEU A 156 -3.42 9.11 -10.72
N SER A 157 -4.26 9.73 -11.54
CA SER A 157 -5.50 10.39 -11.09
C SER A 157 -6.45 9.44 -10.37
N VAL A 158 -6.44 8.14 -10.71
CA VAL A 158 -7.25 7.14 -10.01
C VAL A 158 -6.64 6.82 -8.64
N LEU A 159 -5.32 6.63 -8.57
CA LEU A 159 -4.61 6.38 -7.31
C LEU A 159 -4.72 7.57 -6.34
N GLU A 160 -4.55 8.79 -6.84
CA GLU A 160 -4.69 10.02 -6.06
C GLU A 160 -6.12 10.21 -5.55
N TYR A 161 -7.12 9.93 -6.39
CA TYR A 161 -8.51 9.96 -5.96
C TYR A 161 -8.80 8.97 -4.85
N GLN A 162 -8.36 7.71 -5.02
CA GLN A 162 -8.56 6.67 -4.00
C GLN A 162 -7.84 7.03 -2.69
N THR A 163 -6.61 7.54 -2.79
CA THR A 163 -5.83 8.04 -1.65
C THR A 163 -6.55 9.17 -0.92
N ALA A 164 -7.02 10.19 -1.63
CA ALA A 164 -7.73 11.33 -1.05
C ALA A 164 -9.03 10.88 -0.33
N VAL A 165 -9.77 9.96 -0.94
CA VAL A 165 -10.97 9.35 -0.31
C VAL A 165 -10.61 8.61 0.98
N MET A 166 -9.52 7.82 0.99
CA MET A 166 -9.08 7.11 2.20
C MET A 166 -8.71 8.05 3.34
N ARG A 167 -8.13 9.21 3.00
CA ARG A 167 -7.81 10.28 3.94
C ARG A 167 -9.02 11.15 4.32
N ARG A 168 -10.21 10.84 3.79
CA ARG A 168 -11.44 11.63 3.91
C ARG A 168 -11.30 13.07 3.40
N ASP A 169 -10.32 13.33 2.54
CA ASP A 169 -10.13 14.60 1.85
C ASP A 169 -10.92 14.60 0.53
N PHE A 170 -12.24 14.82 0.67
CA PHE A 170 -13.14 14.87 -0.47
C PHE A 170 -12.93 16.11 -1.34
N ASP A 171 -12.35 17.18 -0.79
CA ASP A 171 -12.07 18.39 -1.56
C ASP A 171 -11.01 18.07 -2.62
N THR A 172 -9.89 17.47 -2.22
CA THR A 172 -8.86 16.99 -3.17
C THR A 172 -9.44 15.94 -4.12
N ALA A 173 -10.20 14.96 -3.62
CA ALA A 173 -10.80 13.93 -4.46
C ALA A 173 -11.70 14.52 -5.57
N ASN A 174 -12.51 15.54 -5.23
CA ASN A 174 -13.41 16.19 -6.18
C ASN A 174 -12.66 16.95 -7.29
N THR A 175 -11.45 17.46 -7.02
CA THR A 175 -10.60 18.07 -8.06
C THR A 175 -10.04 17.05 -9.05
N MET A 176 -9.84 15.80 -8.64
CA MET A 176 -9.29 14.74 -9.49
C MET A 176 -10.35 14.07 -10.36
N LEU A 177 -11.60 14.01 -9.90
CA LEU A 177 -12.70 13.32 -10.60
C LEU A 177 -12.90 13.76 -12.07
N PRO A 178 -12.80 15.06 -12.45
CA PRO A 178 -12.89 15.49 -13.84
C PRO A 178 -11.77 14.95 -14.74
N VAL A 179 -10.58 14.72 -14.17
CA VAL A 179 -9.38 14.24 -14.87
C VAL A 179 -9.45 12.73 -15.10
N ILE A 180 -10.20 12.00 -14.28
CA ILE A 180 -10.40 10.55 -14.42
C ILE A 180 -11.24 10.25 -15.67
N PRO A 181 -10.71 9.45 -16.63
CA PRO A 181 -11.45 9.01 -17.81
C PRO A 181 -12.76 8.30 -17.43
N ARG A 182 -13.79 8.48 -18.25
CA ARG A 182 -15.15 7.99 -17.97
C ARG A 182 -15.21 6.47 -17.78
N ASP A 183 -14.44 5.77 -18.58
CA ASP A 183 -14.20 4.32 -18.58
C ASP A 183 -13.61 3.79 -17.26
N HIS A 184 -13.01 4.65 -16.43
CA HIS A 184 -12.52 4.29 -15.08
C HIS A 184 -13.52 4.63 -13.97
N ARG A 185 -14.56 5.42 -14.25
CA ARG A 185 -15.49 5.92 -13.21
C ARG A 185 -16.33 4.84 -12.57
N THR A 186 -16.73 3.80 -13.29
CA THR A 186 -17.47 2.66 -12.70
C THR A 186 -16.63 1.97 -11.61
N ARG A 187 -15.34 1.77 -11.86
CA ARG A 187 -14.41 1.19 -10.87
C ARG A 187 -14.22 2.10 -9.66
N VAL A 188 -14.13 3.41 -9.87
CA VAL A 188 -14.07 4.41 -8.78
C VAL A 188 -15.37 4.42 -7.97
N ALA A 189 -16.53 4.31 -8.61
CA ALA A 189 -17.82 4.24 -7.93
C ALA A 189 -17.93 2.99 -7.04
N HIS A 190 -17.54 1.82 -7.54
CA HIS A 190 -17.49 0.60 -6.72
C HIS A 190 -16.53 0.72 -5.54
N PHE A 191 -15.37 1.33 -5.74
CA PHE A 191 -14.45 1.60 -4.64
C PHE A 191 -15.12 2.47 -3.56
N LEU A 192 -15.73 3.60 -3.94
CA LEU A 192 -16.45 4.47 -3.00
C LEU A 192 -17.56 3.73 -2.23
N GLU A 193 -18.32 2.88 -2.92
CA GLU A 193 -19.39 2.10 -2.31
C GLU A 193 -18.84 1.14 -1.24
N LYS A 194 -17.75 0.43 -1.54
CA LYS A 194 -17.09 -0.47 -0.59
C LYS A 194 -16.50 0.27 0.61
N GLN A 195 -16.05 1.50 0.40
CA GLN A 195 -15.64 2.41 1.49
C GLN A 195 -16.83 3.02 2.26
N GLY A 196 -18.08 2.71 1.90
CA GLY A 196 -19.29 3.22 2.55
C GLY A 196 -19.81 4.56 2.04
N PHE A 197 -19.17 5.16 1.03
CA PHE A 197 -19.52 6.46 0.44
C PHE A 197 -20.56 6.34 -0.68
N ARG A 198 -21.70 5.72 -0.37
CA ARG A 198 -22.77 5.41 -1.36
C ARG A 198 -23.28 6.63 -2.13
N LYS A 199 -23.42 7.78 -1.46
CA LYS A 199 -23.90 9.02 -2.12
C LYS A 199 -22.91 9.52 -3.17
N GLN A 200 -21.63 9.52 -2.85
CA GLN A 200 -20.55 9.88 -3.77
C GLN A 200 -20.44 8.85 -4.89
N ALA A 201 -20.53 7.56 -4.56
CA ALA A 201 -20.53 6.48 -5.55
C ALA A 201 -21.63 6.67 -6.62
N LEU A 202 -22.84 7.03 -6.20
CA LEU A 202 -23.97 7.29 -7.12
C LEU A 202 -23.70 8.47 -8.06
N VAL A 203 -23.05 9.54 -7.58
CA VAL A 203 -22.70 10.71 -8.40
C VAL A 203 -21.61 10.38 -9.42
N VAL A 204 -20.66 9.52 -9.04
CA VAL A 204 -19.55 9.11 -9.90
C VAL A 204 -19.97 8.05 -10.92
N SER A 205 -20.92 7.19 -10.55
CA SER A 205 -21.36 6.07 -11.38
C SER A 205 -21.97 6.55 -12.70
N GLN A 206 -21.57 5.90 -13.79
CA GLN A 206 -22.19 6.04 -15.11
C GLN A 206 -23.09 4.85 -15.45
N ASP A 207 -23.15 3.86 -14.58
CA ASP A 207 -23.94 2.65 -14.78
C ASP A 207 -25.44 2.95 -14.52
N PRO A 208 -26.33 2.72 -15.51
CA PRO A 208 -27.77 2.84 -15.32
C PRO A 208 -28.31 1.92 -14.21
N ASP A 209 -27.70 0.75 -14.01
CA ASP A 209 -28.12 -0.25 -13.03
C ASP A 209 -27.67 0.11 -11.59
N HIS A 210 -26.76 1.07 -11.44
CA HIS A 210 -26.37 1.67 -10.15
C HIS A 210 -27.29 2.80 -9.68
N ARG A 211 -28.32 3.15 -10.46
CA ARG A 211 -29.32 4.15 -10.03
C ARG A 211 -30.39 3.42 -9.20
N PHE A 212 -30.26 3.51 -7.87
CA PHE A 212 -31.29 3.04 -6.93
C PHE A 212 -32.65 3.71 -7.19
#